data_AF-A0AAD4IFF2-F1
#
_entry.id   AF-A0AAD4IFF2-F1
#
_cell.length_a   1.000
_cell.length_b   1.000
_cell.length_c   1.000
_cell.angle_alpha   90.00
_cell.angle_beta   90.00
_cell.angle_gamma   90.00
#
_symmetry.space_group_name_H-M   'P 1'
#
loop_
_entity.id
_entity.type
_entity.pdbx_description
1 polymer ?
#
loop_
_entity_poly.entity_id
_entity_poly.type
_entity_poly.pdbx_seq_one_letter_code
_entity_poly.pdbx_strand_id
1 'polypeptide(L)'
;MPYESTITFTLDTICPWTYLGFIRLTKALDVYRIANPDSPATFTLKLAPYQLYPDATQEGVDKYEWYKNEKYNGSEERMKMYMSAMEDLGRPENIKFDFTGGMMANTLHAHRILQYLQNKKEQGIQLEVLTSLYTQYFEQRAHPSSDETLQKACMVAGMSQNEAEKLVKDEDEELRETKAAIREQAGNGVDSVPYVVFEGRKRDFTLIGAKNVAEYEKALGQVAKECT
;
A
#
# COMPACT_ATOMS: atom_id res chain seq x y z
N MET A 1 29.66 -8.27 -3.76
CA MET A 1 28.27 -7.94 -4.17
C MET A 1 27.56 -7.41 -2.94
N PRO A 2 26.80 -6.32 -3.05
CA PRO A 2 26.01 -5.81 -1.93
C PRO A 2 25.00 -6.87 -1.48
N TYR A 3 24.63 -6.84 -0.20
CA TYR A 3 23.56 -7.68 0.33
C TYR A 3 22.20 -7.19 -0.21
N GLU A 4 21.43 -8.08 -0.81
CA GLU A 4 20.10 -7.77 -1.32
C GLU A 4 19.08 -7.91 -0.19
N SER A 5 18.55 -6.79 0.27
CA SER A 5 17.53 -6.71 1.32
C SER A 5 16.14 -6.53 0.70
N THR A 6 15.21 -7.42 1.03
CA THR A 6 13.79 -7.22 0.69
C THR A 6 13.13 -6.41 1.79
N ILE A 7 12.37 -5.39 1.39
CA ILE A 7 11.45 -4.67 2.26
C ILE A 7 10.06 -5.16 1.93
N THR A 8 9.43 -5.89 2.85
CA THR A 8 8.04 -6.31 2.71
C THR A 8 7.14 -5.25 3.33
N PHE A 9 6.30 -4.63 2.50
CA PHE A 9 5.31 -3.63 2.88
C PHE A 9 3.92 -4.26 2.85
N THR A 10 3.42 -4.67 4.02
CA THR A 10 2.08 -5.24 4.16
C THR A 10 1.04 -4.12 4.25
N LEU A 11 0.05 -4.16 3.34
CA LEU A 11 -0.87 -3.05 3.10
C LEU A 11 -2.29 -3.50 2.79
N ASP A 12 -3.22 -2.57 2.92
CA ASP A 12 -4.53 -2.60 2.26
C ASP A 12 -4.72 -1.30 1.46
N THR A 13 -5.38 -1.38 0.29
CA THR A 13 -5.51 -0.23 -0.64
C THR A 13 -6.54 0.80 -0.20
N ILE A 14 -7.42 0.43 0.74
CA ILE A 14 -8.41 1.31 1.37
C ILE A 14 -7.96 1.86 2.74
N CYS A 15 -6.72 1.60 3.16
CA CYS A 15 -6.18 2.13 4.42
C CYS A 15 -5.42 3.45 4.18
N PRO A 16 -5.83 4.58 4.79
CA PRO A 16 -5.14 5.86 4.57
C PRO A 16 -3.74 5.88 5.18
N TRP A 17 -3.50 5.09 6.23
CA TRP A 17 -2.19 4.97 6.86
C TRP A 17 -1.20 4.20 5.98
N THR A 18 -1.67 3.23 5.18
CA THR A 18 -0.78 2.54 4.24
C THR A 18 -0.39 3.47 3.09
N TYR A 19 -1.31 4.35 2.64
CA TYR A 19 -0.94 5.38 1.66
C TYR A 19 0.14 6.33 2.20
N LEU A 20 -0.07 6.91 3.39
CA LEU A 20 0.90 7.79 4.03
C LEU A 20 2.25 7.09 4.29
N GLY A 21 2.20 5.87 4.81
CA GLY A 21 3.40 5.07 5.08
C GLY A 21 4.17 4.72 3.81
N PHE A 22 3.46 4.39 2.73
CA PHE A 22 4.06 4.08 1.43
C PHE A 22 4.83 5.28 0.87
N ILE A 23 4.21 6.48 0.84
CA ILE A 23 4.87 7.70 0.35
C ILE A 23 6.12 8.04 1.18
N ARG A 24 6.05 7.88 2.51
CA ARG A 24 7.20 8.15 3.38
C ARG A 24 8.31 7.11 3.21
N LEU A 25 7.97 5.84 3.02
CA LEU A 25 8.92 4.76 2.79
C LEU A 25 9.64 4.93 1.43
N THR A 26 8.91 5.23 0.36
CA THR A 26 9.51 5.45 -0.97
C THR A 26 10.43 6.67 -0.97
N LYS A 27 10.01 7.76 -0.32
CA LYS A 27 10.87 8.95 -0.12
C LYS A 27 12.15 8.62 0.66
N ALA A 28 12.06 7.84 1.74
CA ALA A 28 13.24 7.41 2.50
C ALA A 28 14.19 6.54 1.64
N LEU A 29 13.64 5.64 0.82
CA LEU A 29 14.42 4.82 -0.11
C LEU A 29 15.16 5.65 -1.15
N ASP A 30 14.48 6.65 -1.75
CA ASP A 30 15.08 7.52 -2.76
C ASP A 30 16.21 8.36 -2.16
N VAL A 31 15.98 8.98 -1.00
CA VAL A 31 17.01 9.73 -0.27
C VAL A 31 18.19 8.84 0.08
N TYR A 32 17.93 7.63 0.60
CA TYR A 32 18.97 6.68 0.96
C TYR A 32 19.84 6.30 -0.25
N ARG A 33 19.23 5.96 -1.38
CA ARG A 33 19.94 5.55 -2.61
C ARG A 33 20.82 6.67 -3.16
N ILE A 34 20.33 7.91 -3.14
CA ILE A 34 21.10 9.09 -3.57
C ILE A 34 22.28 9.33 -2.64
N ALA A 35 22.06 9.22 -1.32
CA ALA A 35 23.09 9.50 -0.33
C ALA A 35 24.15 8.38 -0.20
N ASN A 36 23.82 7.14 -0.59
CA ASN A 36 24.66 5.95 -0.39
C ASN A 36 24.83 5.13 -1.68
N PRO A 37 25.43 5.69 -2.76
CA PRO A 37 25.59 4.98 -4.03
C PRO A 37 26.43 3.70 -3.91
N ASP A 38 27.39 3.67 -2.97
CA ASP A 38 28.27 2.52 -2.69
C ASP A 38 27.79 1.70 -1.47
N SER A 39 26.51 1.77 -1.14
CA SER A 39 25.93 1.05 0.00
C SER A 39 26.28 -0.45 -0.04
N PRO A 40 26.67 -1.05 1.10
CA PRO A 40 26.90 -2.49 1.20
C PRO A 40 25.61 -3.32 1.10
N ALA A 41 24.45 -2.66 1.07
CA ALA A 41 23.13 -3.28 0.87
C ALA A 41 22.32 -2.56 -0.23
N THR A 42 21.59 -3.34 -1.03
CA THR A 42 20.58 -2.87 -1.98
C THR A 42 19.19 -3.21 -1.45
N PHE A 43 18.18 -2.43 -1.81
CA PHE A 43 16.83 -2.56 -1.26
C PHE A 43 15.77 -2.71 -2.36
N THR A 44 14.98 -3.77 -2.24
CA THR A 44 13.86 -4.11 -3.12
C THR A 44 12.56 -4.06 -2.33
N LEU A 45 11.61 -3.25 -2.78
CA LEU A 45 10.28 -3.15 -2.16
C LEU A 45 9.32 -4.20 -2.73
N LYS A 46 8.79 -5.04 -1.84
CA LYS A 46 7.78 -6.06 -2.09
C LYS A 46 6.47 -5.67 -1.40
N LEU A 47 5.35 -5.82 -2.08
CA LEU A 47 4.02 -5.61 -1.53
C LEU A 47 3.48 -6.94 -0.99
N ALA A 48 2.90 -6.91 0.20
CA ALA A 48 2.20 -8.04 0.80
C ALA A 48 0.72 -7.67 1.07
N PRO A 49 -0.24 -8.48 0.60
CA PRO A 49 -1.65 -8.14 0.68
C PRO A 49 -2.22 -8.39 2.09
N TYR A 50 -3.03 -7.45 2.56
CA TYR A 50 -3.85 -7.57 3.76
C TYR A 50 -5.22 -6.97 3.49
N GLN A 51 -6.29 -7.60 3.97
CA GLN A 51 -7.64 -7.03 3.91
C GLN A 51 -8.11 -6.66 5.30
N LEU A 52 -8.32 -5.35 5.53
CA LEU A 52 -8.96 -4.86 6.76
C LEU A 52 -10.40 -5.36 6.88
N TYR A 53 -11.08 -5.49 5.73
CA TYR A 53 -12.49 -5.87 5.63
C TYR A 53 -12.67 -6.93 4.53
N PRO A 54 -12.29 -8.20 4.80
CA PRO A 54 -12.38 -9.28 3.82
C PRO A 54 -13.83 -9.58 3.38
N ASP A 55 -14.80 -9.29 4.25
CA ASP A 55 -16.23 -9.52 4.00
C ASP A 55 -16.96 -8.32 3.38
N ALA A 56 -16.24 -7.22 3.08
CA ALA A 56 -16.85 -6.09 2.37
C ALA A 56 -17.36 -6.54 0.99
N THR A 57 -18.47 -5.96 0.54
CA THR A 57 -19.07 -6.27 -0.77
C THR A 57 -18.29 -5.58 -1.90
N GLN A 58 -18.53 -6.03 -3.14
CA GLN A 58 -17.94 -5.39 -4.32
C GLN A 58 -18.65 -4.08 -4.67
N GLU A 59 -19.95 -3.98 -4.43
CA GLU A 59 -20.74 -2.76 -4.65
C GLU A 59 -20.38 -1.64 -3.65
N GLY A 60 -19.92 -2.06 -2.47
CA GLY A 60 -19.54 -1.18 -1.39
C GLY A 60 -20.69 -0.45 -0.70
N VAL A 61 -20.30 0.41 0.23
CA VAL A 61 -21.17 1.32 0.97
C VAL A 61 -20.57 2.72 0.96
N ASP A 62 -21.36 3.74 1.26
CA ASP A 62 -20.85 5.12 1.35
C ASP A 62 -19.68 5.21 2.34
N LYS A 63 -18.54 5.73 1.86
CA LYS A 63 -17.28 5.76 2.62
C LYS A 63 -17.39 6.64 3.87
N TYR A 64 -18.07 7.79 3.77
CA TYR A 64 -18.18 8.72 4.89
C TYR A 64 -19.05 8.14 6.01
N GLU A 65 -20.23 7.65 5.65
CA GLU A 65 -21.15 7.01 6.58
C GLU A 65 -20.53 5.76 7.22
N TRP A 66 -19.82 4.96 6.43
CA TRP A 66 -19.11 3.80 6.95
C TRP A 66 -18.04 4.17 7.97
N TYR A 67 -17.15 5.13 7.67
CA TYR A 67 -16.12 5.57 8.63
C TYR A 67 -16.75 6.12 9.91
N LYS A 68 -17.76 7.00 9.76
CA LYS A 68 -18.47 7.61 10.88
C LYS A 68 -19.09 6.56 11.80
N ASN A 69 -19.76 5.56 11.24
CA ASN A 69 -20.47 4.54 12.01
C ASN A 69 -19.51 3.51 12.60
N GLU A 70 -18.62 2.92 11.79
CA GLU A 70 -17.78 1.80 12.21
C GLU A 70 -16.55 2.21 13.03
N LYS A 71 -16.00 3.41 12.80
CA LYS A 71 -14.80 3.88 13.53
C LYS A 71 -15.13 4.83 14.67
N TYR A 72 -16.25 5.56 14.56
CA TYR A 72 -16.56 6.67 15.45
C TYR A 72 -17.95 6.58 16.10
N ASN A 73 -18.63 5.43 16.01
CA ASN A 73 -19.92 5.17 16.63
C ASN A 73 -20.98 6.23 16.28
N GLY A 74 -20.98 6.71 15.04
CA GLY A 74 -21.93 7.71 14.55
C GLY A 74 -21.57 9.17 14.90
N SER A 75 -20.42 9.40 15.55
CA SER A 75 -20.02 10.76 15.96
C SER A 75 -19.47 11.59 14.81
N GLU A 76 -20.28 12.57 14.38
CA GLU A 76 -19.92 13.57 13.37
C GLU A 76 -18.68 14.40 13.78
N GLU A 77 -18.58 14.77 15.06
CA GLU A 77 -17.45 15.52 15.59
C GLU A 77 -16.14 14.73 15.48
N ARG A 78 -16.15 13.46 15.89
CA ARG A 78 -14.96 12.59 15.80
C ARG A 78 -14.56 12.32 14.35
N MET A 79 -15.52 12.18 13.44
CA MET A 79 -15.24 12.03 12.01
C MET A 79 -14.56 13.29 11.45
N LYS A 80 -15.04 14.49 11.79
CA LYS A 80 -14.41 15.76 11.39
C LYS A 80 -13.01 15.92 11.97
N MET A 81 -12.82 15.58 13.25
CA MET A 81 -11.50 15.58 13.88
C MET A 81 -10.53 14.64 13.17
N TYR A 82 -10.99 13.44 12.81
CA TYR A 82 -10.18 12.49 12.06
C TYR A 82 -9.79 13.03 10.68
N MET A 83 -10.74 13.58 9.92
CA MET A 83 -10.45 14.19 8.62
C MET A 83 -9.44 15.33 8.72
N SER A 84 -9.58 16.21 9.72
CA SER A 84 -8.63 17.29 9.97
C SER A 84 -7.23 16.74 10.28
N ALA A 85 -7.14 15.71 11.13
CA ALA A 85 -5.86 15.09 11.46
C ALA A 85 -5.21 14.43 10.22
N MET A 86 -6.00 13.76 9.38
CA MET A 86 -5.49 13.17 8.14
C MET A 86 -5.03 14.24 7.15
N GLU A 87 -5.74 15.36 7.04
CA GLU A 87 -5.31 16.50 6.21
C GLU A 87 -3.96 17.07 6.67
N ASP A 88 -3.81 17.31 7.98
CA ASP A 88 -2.57 17.84 8.56
C ASP A 88 -1.39 16.87 8.36
N LEU A 89 -1.65 15.57 8.40
CA LEU A 89 -0.64 14.53 8.13
C LEU A 89 -0.31 14.37 6.65
N GLY A 90 -1.29 14.56 5.76
CA GLY A 90 -1.13 14.41 4.32
C GLY A 90 -0.47 15.61 3.66
N ARG A 91 -0.72 16.82 4.16
CA ARG A 91 -0.23 18.08 3.58
C ARG A 91 1.28 18.12 3.35
N PRO A 92 2.16 17.71 4.30
CA PRO A 92 3.61 17.70 4.08
C PRO A 92 4.09 16.71 3.01
N GLU A 93 3.29 15.68 2.73
CA GLU A 93 3.58 14.66 1.72
C GLU A 93 2.78 14.87 0.42
N ASN A 94 2.13 16.04 0.28
CA ASN A 94 1.26 16.42 -0.86
C ASN A 94 0.07 15.49 -1.10
N ILE A 95 -0.43 14.82 -0.06
CA ILE A 95 -1.62 13.96 -0.14
C ILE A 95 -2.86 14.80 0.17
N LYS A 96 -3.84 14.83 -0.75
CA LYS A 96 -5.12 15.52 -0.55
C LYS A 96 -6.22 14.53 -0.18
N PHE A 97 -6.17 14.04 1.06
CA PHE A 97 -7.20 13.11 1.55
C PHE A 97 -8.61 13.71 1.45
N ASP A 98 -9.52 12.95 0.83
CA ASP A 98 -10.93 13.26 0.69
C ASP A 98 -11.80 12.08 1.13
N PHE A 99 -12.36 12.24 2.33
CA PHE A 99 -13.28 11.29 2.93
C PHE A 99 -14.75 11.65 2.74
N THR A 100 -15.07 12.76 2.06
CA THR A 100 -16.44 13.27 1.95
C THR A 100 -17.29 12.56 0.89
N GLY A 101 -16.74 11.55 0.22
CA GLY A 101 -17.48 10.70 -0.70
C GLY A 101 -16.65 9.54 -1.26
N GLY A 102 -17.26 8.79 -2.17
CA GLY A 102 -16.73 7.52 -2.68
C GLY A 102 -17.25 6.33 -1.87
N MET A 103 -16.76 5.14 -2.18
CA MET A 103 -17.24 3.89 -1.55
C MET A 103 -16.19 3.24 -0.65
N MET A 104 -16.62 2.49 0.35
CA MET A 104 -15.83 1.46 1.02
C MET A 104 -16.27 0.11 0.44
N ALA A 105 -15.35 -0.64 -0.17
CA ALA A 105 -15.65 -1.91 -0.83
C ALA A 105 -14.45 -2.88 -0.75
N ASN A 106 -14.65 -4.11 -1.21
CA ASN A 106 -13.66 -5.18 -1.14
C ASN A 106 -12.38 -4.88 -1.93
N THR A 107 -11.21 -5.20 -1.38
CA THR A 107 -9.90 -4.91 -2.02
C THR A 107 -9.23 -6.12 -2.69
N LEU A 108 -9.88 -7.28 -2.73
CA LEU A 108 -9.26 -8.52 -3.21
C LEU A 108 -8.74 -8.42 -4.64
N HIS A 109 -9.50 -7.84 -5.58
CA HIS A 109 -9.04 -7.71 -6.97
C HIS A 109 -7.92 -6.69 -7.13
N ALA A 110 -7.89 -5.64 -6.31
CA ALA A 110 -6.75 -4.71 -6.28
C ALA A 110 -5.47 -5.43 -5.83
N HIS A 111 -5.56 -6.22 -4.75
CA HIS A 111 -4.44 -7.05 -4.27
C HIS A 111 -4.00 -8.10 -5.29
N ARG A 112 -4.96 -8.74 -5.98
CA ARG A 112 -4.70 -9.72 -7.05
C ARG A 112 -3.91 -9.11 -8.20
N ILE A 113 -4.29 -7.92 -8.63
CA ILE A 113 -3.57 -7.19 -9.68
C ILE A 113 -2.16 -6.83 -9.22
N LEU A 114 -1.99 -6.31 -8.01
CA LEU A 114 -0.66 -6.00 -7.46
C LEU A 114 0.23 -7.26 -7.37
N GLN A 115 -0.34 -8.40 -6.97
CA GLN A 115 0.33 -9.69 -6.92
C GLN A 115 0.75 -10.16 -8.32
N TYR A 116 -0.13 -10.06 -9.31
CA TYR A 116 0.17 -10.37 -10.71
C TYR A 116 1.34 -9.56 -11.23
N LEU A 117 1.30 -8.23 -11.04
CA LEU A 117 2.34 -7.33 -11.53
C LEU A 117 3.68 -7.63 -10.85
N GLN A 118 3.67 -7.86 -9.54
CA GLN A 118 4.87 -8.24 -8.79
C GLN A 118 5.49 -9.55 -9.29
N ASN A 119 4.67 -10.51 -9.73
CA ASN A 119 5.13 -11.84 -10.16
C ASN A 119 5.51 -11.90 -11.66
N LYS A 120 4.91 -11.07 -12.50
CA LYS A 120 4.93 -11.25 -13.98
C LYS A 120 5.49 -10.06 -14.75
N LYS A 121 5.68 -8.90 -14.12
CA LYS A 121 6.15 -7.68 -14.77
C LYS A 121 7.45 -7.19 -14.14
N GLU A 122 8.06 -6.19 -14.76
CA GLU A 122 9.28 -5.56 -14.23
C GLU A 122 9.00 -4.91 -12.87
N GLN A 123 10.01 -4.96 -12.00
CA GLN A 123 9.92 -4.36 -10.68
C GLN A 123 9.70 -2.86 -10.80
N GLY A 124 8.68 -2.35 -10.12
CA GLY A 124 8.31 -0.94 -10.10
C GLY A 124 6.89 -0.71 -10.61
N ILE A 125 6.43 -1.47 -11.61
CA ILE A 125 5.08 -1.33 -12.18
C ILE A 125 4.00 -1.53 -11.11
N GLN A 126 4.17 -2.52 -10.22
CA GLN A 126 3.26 -2.73 -9.09
C GLN A 126 3.22 -1.55 -8.11
N LEU A 127 4.33 -0.82 -7.96
CA LEU A 127 4.43 0.35 -7.08
C LEU A 127 3.73 1.57 -7.70
N GLU A 128 3.84 1.75 -9.02
CA GLU A 128 3.13 2.78 -9.76
C GLU A 128 1.61 2.52 -9.76
N VAL A 129 1.19 1.26 -9.96
CA VAL A 129 -0.21 0.87 -9.85
C VAL A 129 -0.74 1.12 -8.43
N LEU A 130 0.01 0.72 -7.39
CA LEU A 130 -0.38 1.01 -6.00
C LEU A 130 -0.54 2.51 -5.74
N THR A 131 0.41 3.32 -6.21
CA THR A 131 0.34 4.79 -6.10
C THR A 131 -0.92 5.33 -6.76
N SER A 132 -1.22 4.86 -7.97
CA SER A 132 -2.42 5.27 -8.71
C SER A 132 -3.71 4.85 -8.01
N LEU A 133 -3.77 3.63 -7.47
CA LEU A 133 -4.93 3.16 -6.69
C LEU A 133 -5.17 4.04 -5.45
N TYR A 134 -4.10 4.39 -4.72
CA TYR A 134 -4.22 5.29 -3.57
C TYR A 134 -4.74 6.67 -3.96
N THR A 135 -4.15 7.30 -4.97
CA THR A 135 -4.58 8.63 -5.42
C THR A 135 -6.04 8.59 -5.91
N GLN A 136 -6.42 7.59 -6.70
CA GLN A 136 -7.79 7.45 -7.17
C GLN A 136 -8.79 7.29 -6.01
N TYR A 137 -8.46 6.45 -5.02
CA TYR A 137 -9.35 6.18 -3.89
C TYR A 137 -9.44 7.34 -2.89
N PHE A 138 -8.29 7.86 -2.47
CA PHE A 138 -8.19 8.84 -1.39
C PHE A 138 -8.33 10.27 -1.84
N GLU A 139 -8.04 10.60 -3.11
CA GLU A 139 -8.06 11.98 -3.59
C GLU A 139 -9.13 12.21 -4.66
N GLN A 140 -9.58 11.15 -5.35
CA GLN A 140 -10.53 11.26 -6.47
C GLN A 140 -11.87 10.57 -6.20
N ARG A 141 -12.05 10.01 -4.99
CA ARG A 141 -13.28 9.30 -4.55
C ARG A 141 -13.67 8.12 -5.45
N ALA A 142 -12.71 7.56 -6.19
CA ALA A 142 -12.96 6.44 -7.08
C ALA A 142 -13.35 5.18 -6.28
N HIS A 143 -14.16 4.31 -6.89
CA HIS A 143 -14.52 3.04 -6.31
C HIS A 143 -13.28 2.12 -6.26
N PRO A 144 -12.90 1.53 -5.11
CA PRO A 144 -11.61 0.83 -4.98
C PRO A 144 -11.54 -0.49 -5.77
N SER A 145 -12.70 -1.02 -6.14
CA SER A 145 -12.85 -2.35 -6.78
C SER A 145 -13.43 -2.29 -8.19
N SER A 146 -13.73 -1.10 -8.73
CA SER A 146 -14.35 -1.03 -10.06
C SER A 146 -13.33 -1.32 -11.16
N ASP A 147 -13.80 -1.95 -12.24
CA ASP A 147 -12.99 -2.19 -13.43
C ASP A 147 -12.31 -0.91 -13.94
N GLU A 148 -13.04 0.22 -13.94
CA GLU A 148 -12.52 1.51 -14.37
C GLU A 148 -11.31 1.94 -13.54
N THR A 149 -11.40 1.89 -12.21
CA THR A 149 -10.31 2.27 -11.30
C THR A 149 -9.09 1.37 -11.49
N LEU A 150 -9.33 0.05 -11.56
CA LEU A 150 -8.28 -0.96 -11.70
C LEU A 150 -7.56 -0.85 -13.05
N GLN A 151 -8.30 -0.71 -14.15
CA GLN A 151 -7.74 -0.55 -15.50
C GLN A 151 -6.98 0.77 -15.62
N LYS A 152 -7.54 1.87 -15.11
CA LYS A 152 -6.87 3.17 -15.09
C LYS A 152 -5.57 3.13 -14.29
N ALA A 153 -5.54 2.42 -13.17
CA ALA A 153 -4.31 2.25 -12.40
C ALA A 153 -3.20 1.55 -13.21
N CYS A 154 -3.55 0.43 -13.87
CA CYS A 154 -2.64 -0.30 -14.75
C CYS A 154 -2.12 0.56 -15.92
N MET A 155 -3.00 1.34 -16.57
CA MET A 155 -2.60 2.20 -17.69
C MET A 155 -1.69 3.36 -17.27
N VAL A 156 -1.90 3.94 -16.08
CA VAL A 156 -1.00 4.97 -15.52
C VAL A 156 0.41 4.42 -15.34
N ALA A 157 0.54 3.13 -15.00
CA ALA A 157 1.83 2.44 -14.86
C ALA A 157 2.41 1.93 -16.20
N GLY A 158 1.92 2.44 -17.33
CA GLY A 158 2.46 2.16 -18.67
C GLY A 158 1.95 0.89 -19.34
N MET A 159 0.98 0.16 -18.75
CA MET A 159 0.37 -0.98 -19.43
C MET A 159 -0.52 -0.53 -20.60
N SER A 160 -0.57 -1.32 -21.67
CA SER A 160 -1.52 -1.06 -22.74
C SER A 160 -2.96 -1.27 -22.27
N GLN A 161 -3.92 -0.55 -22.87
CA GLN A 161 -5.34 -0.70 -22.56
C GLN A 161 -5.80 -2.16 -22.66
N ASN A 162 -5.40 -2.87 -23.71
CA ASN A 162 -5.77 -4.28 -23.91
C ASN A 162 -5.21 -5.19 -22.81
N GLU A 163 -3.97 -4.97 -22.35
CA GLU A 163 -3.40 -5.75 -21.24
C GLU A 163 -4.12 -5.46 -19.93
N ALA A 164 -4.40 -4.18 -19.65
CA ALA A 164 -5.12 -3.76 -18.45
C ALA A 164 -6.54 -4.35 -18.41
N GLU A 165 -7.31 -4.21 -19.49
CA GLU A 165 -8.65 -4.79 -19.61
C GLU A 165 -8.65 -6.30 -19.43
N LYS A 166 -7.70 -7.00 -20.07
CA LYS A 166 -7.59 -8.46 -19.96
C LYS A 166 -7.30 -8.88 -18.52
N LEU A 167 -6.31 -8.24 -17.88
CA LEU A 167 -5.94 -8.56 -16.51
C LEU A 167 -7.08 -8.30 -15.53
N VAL A 168 -7.79 -7.17 -15.67
CA VAL A 168 -8.90 -6.82 -14.78
C VAL A 168 -10.07 -7.80 -14.93
N LYS A 169 -10.44 -8.15 -16.17
CA LYS A 169 -11.56 -9.07 -16.46
C LYS A 169 -11.28 -10.52 -16.09
N ASP A 170 -10.02 -10.95 -16.11
CA ASP A 170 -9.63 -12.27 -15.63
C ASP A 170 -9.51 -12.24 -14.11
N GLU A 171 -10.62 -12.50 -13.41
CA GLU A 171 -10.67 -12.48 -11.96
C GLU A 171 -10.01 -13.69 -11.28
N ASP A 172 -9.70 -14.74 -12.05
CA ASP A 172 -9.13 -15.99 -11.54
C ASP A 172 -7.60 -15.95 -11.48
N GLU A 173 -6.95 -15.23 -12.40
CA GLU A 173 -5.50 -15.13 -12.46
C GLU A 173 -4.91 -14.54 -11.17
N GLU A 174 -4.00 -15.29 -10.53
CA GLU A 174 -3.36 -15.00 -9.22
C GLU A 174 -4.32 -14.92 -8.02
N LEU A 175 -5.60 -15.28 -8.18
CA LEU A 175 -6.60 -15.22 -7.11
C LEU A 175 -6.25 -16.14 -5.93
N ARG A 176 -5.85 -17.38 -6.23
CA ARG A 176 -5.54 -18.40 -5.22
C ARG A 176 -4.29 -18.01 -4.43
N GLU A 177 -3.26 -17.56 -5.15
CA GLU A 177 -1.97 -17.11 -4.61
C GLU A 177 -2.18 -15.88 -3.72
N THR A 178 -2.99 -14.91 -4.17
CA THR A 178 -3.35 -13.72 -3.38
C THR A 178 -4.08 -14.09 -2.09
N LYS A 179 -5.08 -14.99 -2.16
CA LYS A 179 -5.78 -15.48 -0.95
C LYS A 179 -4.87 -16.26 0.00
N ALA A 180 -3.84 -16.94 -0.52
CA ALA A 180 -2.84 -17.61 0.30
C ALA A 180 -1.93 -16.58 0.99
N ALA A 181 -1.45 -15.57 0.26
CA ALA A 181 -0.61 -14.51 0.79
C ALA A 181 -1.31 -13.67 1.87
N ILE A 182 -2.62 -13.39 1.72
CA ILE A 182 -3.43 -12.74 2.76
C ILE A 182 -3.48 -13.58 4.04
N ARG A 183 -3.71 -14.91 3.91
CA ARG A 183 -3.72 -15.82 5.07
C ARG A 183 -2.36 -15.93 5.73
N GLU A 184 -1.29 -15.89 4.94
CA GLU A 184 0.08 -15.92 5.43
C GLU A 184 0.36 -14.72 6.37
N GLN A 185 -0.15 -13.52 6.05
CA GLN A 185 0.05 -12.35 6.93
C GLN A 185 -0.54 -12.57 8.32
N ALA A 186 -1.74 -13.16 8.41
CA ALA A 186 -2.34 -13.51 9.69
C ALA A 186 -1.53 -14.59 10.42
N GLY A 187 -1.01 -15.60 9.70
CA GLY A 187 -0.12 -16.62 10.25
C GLY A 187 1.20 -16.05 10.79
N ASN A 188 1.69 -14.96 10.19
CA ASN A 188 2.87 -14.22 10.61
C ASN A 188 2.59 -13.24 11.78
N GLY A 189 1.36 -13.23 12.32
CA GLY A 189 0.98 -12.38 13.44
C GLY A 189 0.73 -10.91 13.08
N VAL A 190 0.55 -10.59 11.79
CA VAL A 190 0.20 -9.24 11.36
C VAL A 190 -1.28 -8.98 11.67
N ASP A 191 -1.54 -8.03 12.57
CA ASP A 191 -2.89 -7.65 13.02
C ASP A 191 -3.30 -6.22 12.61
N SER A 192 -2.37 -5.48 12.00
CA SER A 192 -2.55 -4.08 11.63
C SER A 192 -1.63 -3.70 10.47
N VAL A 193 -2.04 -2.68 9.69
CA VAL A 193 -1.28 -2.16 8.55
C VAL A 193 -1.17 -0.63 8.60
N PRO A 194 -0.09 -0.02 8.07
CA PRO A 194 1.04 -0.68 7.40
C PRO A 194 1.95 -1.44 8.39
N TYR A 195 2.46 -2.57 7.93
CA TYR A 195 3.45 -3.39 8.65
C TYR A 195 4.64 -3.60 7.72
N VAL A 196 5.82 -3.10 8.10
CA VAL A 196 6.98 -3.03 7.22
C VAL A 196 8.12 -3.84 7.80
N VAL A 197 8.55 -4.88 7.09
CA VAL A 197 9.68 -5.74 7.46
C VAL A 197 10.85 -5.44 6.53
N PHE A 198 12.00 -5.14 7.10
CA PHE A 198 13.27 -5.00 6.39
C PHE A 198 14.10 -6.24 6.67
N GLU A 199 14.30 -7.07 5.65
CA GLU A 199 15.14 -8.26 5.77
C GLU A 199 16.59 -7.83 5.97
N GLY A 200 17.19 -8.23 7.08
CA GLY A 200 18.55 -7.86 7.42
C GLY A 200 19.48 -9.06 7.46
N ARG A 201 20.76 -8.83 7.18
CA ARG A 201 21.76 -9.91 7.14
C ARG A 201 21.89 -10.67 8.46
N LYS A 202 21.71 -9.99 9.60
CA LYS A 202 21.80 -10.59 10.95
C LYS A 202 20.44 -10.81 11.58
N ARG A 203 19.51 -9.87 11.36
CA ARG A 203 18.16 -9.87 11.90
C ARG A 203 17.28 -8.95 11.07
N ASP A 204 15.98 -9.21 11.12
CA ASP A 204 15.00 -8.36 10.47
C ASP A 204 14.63 -7.17 11.37
N PHE A 205 14.19 -6.08 10.73
CA PHE A 205 13.66 -4.90 11.40
C PHE A 205 12.20 -4.73 11.03
N THR A 206 11.36 -4.50 12.04
CA THR A 206 9.93 -4.28 11.84
C THR A 206 9.55 -2.87 12.26
N LEU A 207 8.83 -2.17 11.39
CA LEU A 207 8.18 -0.89 11.69
C LEU A 207 6.67 -1.04 11.48
N ILE A 208 5.91 -0.80 12.55
CA ILE A 208 4.45 -0.89 12.56
C ILE A 208 3.84 0.52 12.55
N GLY A 209 2.87 0.74 11.68
CA GLY A 209 2.22 2.03 11.45
C GLY A 209 2.97 2.93 10.46
N ALA A 210 2.33 4.04 10.09
CA ALA A 210 2.88 5.01 9.15
C ALA A 210 3.98 5.86 9.80
N LYS A 211 5.20 5.32 9.85
CA LYS A 211 6.35 5.96 10.47
C LYS A 211 6.82 7.21 9.70
N ASN A 212 7.64 8.00 10.37
CA ASN A 212 8.25 9.20 9.80
C ASN A 212 9.35 8.77 8.81
N VAL A 213 9.68 9.60 7.83
CA VAL A 213 10.77 9.33 6.87
C VAL A 213 12.08 8.97 7.59
N ALA A 214 12.45 9.72 8.63
CA ALA A 214 13.67 9.49 9.41
C ALA A 214 13.73 8.12 10.11
N GLU A 215 12.59 7.53 10.48
CA GLU A 215 12.56 6.18 11.07
C GLU A 215 12.84 5.11 10.02
N TYR A 216 12.30 5.29 8.80
CA TYR A 216 12.62 4.41 7.67
C TYR A 216 14.11 4.54 7.27
N GLU A 217 14.65 5.75 7.19
CA GLU A 217 16.08 5.99 6.93
C GLU A 217 16.99 5.31 7.97
N LYS A 218 16.61 5.39 9.25
CA LYS A 218 17.32 4.72 10.34
C LYS A 218 17.32 3.19 10.16
N ALA A 219 16.20 2.60 9.76
CA ALA A 219 16.11 1.17 9.49
C ALA A 219 17.01 0.75 8.31
N LEU A 220 16.94 1.48 7.19
CA LEU A 220 17.79 1.25 6.01
C LEU A 220 19.29 1.32 6.37
N GLY A 221 19.69 2.38 7.10
CA GLY A 221 21.07 2.55 7.55
C GLY A 221 21.54 1.45 8.49
N GLN A 222 20.65 0.95 9.36
CA GLN A 222 20.96 -0.15 10.25
C GLN A 222 21.15 -1.48 9.50
N VAL A 223 20.30 -1.78 8.51
CA VAL A 223 20.47 -2.97 7.65
C VAL A 223 21.82 -2.90 6.93
N ALA A 224 22.14 -1.77 6.32
CA ALA A 224 23.40 -1.60 5.61
C ALA A 224 24.62 -1.73 6.53
N LYS A 225 24.56 -1.15 7.74
CA LYS A 225 25.62 -1.28 8.75
C LYS A 225 25.84 -2.73 9.21
N GLU A 226 24.80 -3.56 9.20
CA GLU A 226 24.93 -4.98 9.56
C GLU A 226 25.46 -5.85 8.40
N CYS A 227 25.60 -5.27 7.20
CA CYS A 227 26.16 -5.94 6.02
C CYS A 227 27.67 -5.77 5.88
N THR A 228 28.27 -4.79 6.55
CA THR A 228 29.73 -4.60 6.67
C THR A 228 30.31 -5.54 7.73
#